data_AF-T0S2K2-F1
#
_entry.id   AF-T0S2K2-F1
#
_cell.length_a   1.000
_cell.length_b   1.000
_cell.length_c   1.000
_cell.angle_alpha   90.00
_cell.angle_beta   90.00
_cell.angle_gamma   90.00
#
_symmetry.space_group_name_H-M   'P 1'
#
loop_
_entity.id
_entity.type
_entity.pdbx_description
1 polymer ?
#
loop_
_entity_poly.entity_id
_entity_poly.type
_entity_poly.pdbx_seq_one_letter_code
_entity_poly.pdbx_strand_id
1 'polypeptide(L)'
;MKNRLFHIFLILGLLSCATNEDKNYERVDVEKYYRPSGMIRYFLPEVPGWKNTSFEANCHRKTGIRYLHIENLMESFALDYESALQMQYLFNVSYQNSIVKKNGTVPNLKEEEALFFEALDKIKAGQRVFKKPTFKNVNLIWVDDLLENNSSLLRKFMMSEEAMRGRPLLLSMCYSRSDLIKKLKQRNISFEGSRFISFEMFSYFTSNGDRGAREILDLSYFFRAHQMVNFYYLKNKPRNILGNFRYKKIK
;
A
#
# COMPACT_ATOMS: atom_id res chain seq x y z
N MET A 1 -9.71 -36.02 73.69
CA MET A 1 -9.66 -35.20 72.46
C MET A 1 -8.27 -35.06 71.82
N LYS A 2 -7.15 -35.12 72.56
CA LYS A 2 -5.78 -34.99 71.99
C LYS A 2 -5.36 -36.12 70.99
N ASN A 3 -5.76 -37.37 71.22
CA ASN A 3 -5.37 -38.48 70.30
C ASN A 3 -6.13 -38.48 68.96
N ARG A 4 -7.32 -37.87 68.88
CA ARG A 4 -8.06 -37.77 67.61
C ARG A 4 -7.43 -36.75 66.65
N LEU A 5 -6.82 -35.68 67.19
CA LEU A 5 -6.12 -34.68 66.38
C LEU A 5 -4.84 -35.26 65.75
N PHE A 6 -4.13 -36.12 66.49
CA PHE A 6 -2.92 -36.78 65.99
C PHE A 6 -3.21 -37.76 64.85
N HIS A 7 -4.32 -38.50 64.93
CA HIS A 7 -4.73 -39.40 63.85
C HIS A 7 -5.21 -38.65 62.59
N ILE A 8 -5.85 -37.49 62.75
CA ILE A 8 -6.22 -36.63 61.61
C ILE A 8 -4.96 -36.09 60.90
N PHE A 9 -3.94 -35.69 61.67
CA PHE A 9 -2.66 -35.23 61.10
C PHE A 9 -1.90 -36.35 60.37
N LEU A 10 -1.94 -37.58 60.90
CA LEU A 10 -1.32 -38.74 60.27
C LEU A 10 -2.03 -39.15 58.95
N ILE A 11 -3.36 -39.04 58.91
CA ILE A 11 -4.16 -39.31 57.71
C ILE A 11 -3.94 -38.22 56.64
N LEU A 12 -3.78 -36.95 57.03
CA LEU A 12 -3.42 -35.88 56.08
C LEU A 12 -2.03 -36.07 55.47
N GLY A 13 -1.07 -36.63 56.21
CA GLY A 13 0.27 -36.93 55.70
C GLY A 13 0.30 -38.04 54.65
N LEU A 14 -0.59 -39.02 54.75
CA LEU A 14 -0.64 -40.17 53.82
C LEU A 14 -1.34 -39.85 52.48
N LEU A 15 -2.13 -38.77 52.40
CA LEU A 15 -2.74 -38.28 51.16
C LEU A 15 -1.80 -37.40 50.32
N SER A 16 -0.58 -37.11 50.80
CA SER A 16 0.41 -36.27 50.11
C SER A 16 1.26 -37.02 49.07
N CYS A 17 1.11 -38.35 48.94
CA CYS A 17 1.70 -39.10 47.83
C CYS A 17 0.73 -39.16 46.65
N ALA A 18 0.40 -37.99 46.09
CA ALA A 18 -0.07 -37.94 44.71
C ALA A 18 1.17 -38.08 43.82
N THR A 19 1.29 -39.23 43.16
CA THR A 19 2.21 -39.41 42.05
C THR A 19 1.93 -38.32 41.03
N ASN A 20 2.91 -37.47 40.74
CA ASN A 20 2.86 -36.63 39.55
C ASN A 20 2.79 -37.60 38.38
N GLU A 21 1.62 -37.71 37.72
CA GLU A 21 1.64 -38.10 36.33
C GLU A 21 2.63 -37.15 35.65
N ASP A 22 3.64 -37.72 34.98
CA ASP A 22 4.45 -36.96 34.04
C ASP A 22 3.44 -36.30 33.10
N LYS A 23 3.13 -35.03 33.37
CA LYS A 23 2.45 -34.18 32.41
C LYS A 23 3.32 -34.33 31.18
N ASN A 24 2.77 -34.97 30.15
CA ASN A 24 3.35 -34.96 28.82
C ASN A 24 3.87 -33.55 28.63
N TYR A 25 5.19 -33.40 28.67
CA TYR A 25 5.81 -32.13 28.36
C TYR A 25 5.47 -31.96 26.88
N GLU A 26 4.34 -31.33 26.58
CA GLU A 26 4.13 -30.77 25.26
C GLU A 26 5.38 -29.97 25.00
N ARG A 27 6.03 -30.25 23.86
CA ARG A 27 7.16 -29.45 23.41
C ARG A 27 6.72 -28.01 23.55
N VAL A 28 7.34 -27.31 24.51
CA VAL A 28 7.16 -25.88 24.64
C VAL A 28 7.61 -25.34 23.31
N ASP A 29 6.66 -24.78 22.56
CA ASP A 29 6.95 -24.11 21.31
C ASP A 29 7.87 -22.94 21.65
N VAL A 30 9.16 -23.17 21.47
CA VAL A 30 10.20 -22.22 21.81
C VAL A 30 10.02 -20.95 20.96
N GLU A 31 9.36 -21.03 19.80
CA GLU A 31 9.02 -19.87 18.95
C GLU A 31 7.99 -18.94 19.61
N LYS A 32 7.13 -19.45 20.50
CA LYS A 32 6.19 -18.62 21.28
C LYS A 32 6.88 -17.76 22.34
N TYR A 33 8.08 -18.16 22.77
CA TYR A 33 8.86 -17.48 23.82
C TYR A 33 10.11 -16.80 23.29
N TYR A 34 10.61 -17.21 22.13
CA TYR A 34 11.56 -16.43 21.34
C TYR A 34 10.79 -15.26 20.73
N ARG A 35 10.76 -14.12 21.44
CA ARG A 35 10.61 -12.84 20.74
C ARG A 35 11.88 -12.69 19.92
N PRO A 36 11.87 -12.82 18.58
CA PRO A 36 13.04 -12.43 17.83
C PRO A 36 13.32 -10.99 18.24
N SER A 37 14.53 -10.70 18.72
CA SER A 37 15.10 -9.35 18.70
C SER A 37 15.35 -8.91 17.25
N GLY A 38 14.44 -9.31 16.36
CA GLY A 38 14.57 -9.30 14.92
C GLY A 38 14.51 -7.86 14.47
N MET A 39 15.50 -7.49 13.65
CA MET A 39 15.44 -6.27 12.90
C MET A 39 14.14 -6.26 12.08
N ILE A 40 13.20 -5.39 12.42
CA ILE A 40 11.98 -5.19 11.64
C ILE A 40 12.39 -4.59 10.29
N ARG A 41 12.02 -5.26 9.20
CA ARG A 41 12.33 -4.82 7.85
C ARG A 41 11.17 -4.00 7.30
N TYR A 42 11.38 -2.70 7.13
CA TYR A 42 10.36 -1.82 6.55
C TYR A 42 10.38 -1.76 5.02
N PHE A 43 11.43 -2.30 4.40
CA PHE A 43 11.58 -2.36 2.96
C PHE A 43 11.47 -3.81 2.46
N LEU A 44 10.76 -3.99 1.35
CA LEU A 44 10.85 -5.22 0.58
C LEU A 44 12.13 -5.22 -0.27
N PRO A 45 12.62 -6.40 -0.69
CA PRO A 45 13.69 -6.49 -1.66
C PRO A 45 13.37 -5.69 -2.93
N GLU A 46 14.40 -5.03 -3.49
CA GLU A 46 14.26 -4.31 -4.75
C GLU A 46 13.82 -5.24 -5.88
N VAL A 47 12.82 -4.79 -6.63
CA VAL A 47 12.40 -5.50 -7.85
C VAL A 47 13.46 -5.22 -8.92
N PRO A 48 14.13 -6.24 -9.46
CA PRO A 48 15.13 -6.01 -10.48
C PRO A 48 14.48 -5.40 -11.73
N GLY A 49 15.21 -4.54 -12.42
CA GLY A 49 14.69 -3.76 -13.56
C GLY A 49 13.94 -4.61 -14.59
N TRP A 50 14.50 -5.76 -14.99
CA TRP A 50 13.88 -6.69 -15.96
C TRP A 50 12.50 -7.23 -15.53
N LYS A 51 12.20 -7.25 -14.22
CA LYS A 51 10.94 -7.73 -13.64
C LYS A 51 9.96 -6.60 -13.30
N ASN A 52 10.35 -5.34 -13.52
CA ASN A 52 9.53 -4.17 -13.19
C ASN A 52 8.44 -3.94 -14.25
N THR A 53 7.48 -4.87 -14.32
CA THR A 53 6.41 -4.89 -15.32
C THR A 53 5.04 -4.84 -14.67
N SER A 54 4.11 -4.07 -15.25
CA SER A 54 2.70 -4.18 -14.93
C SER A 54 2.04 -5.18 -15.88
N PHE A 55 1.56 -6.30 -15.35
CA PHE A 55 0.85 -7.30 -16.14
C PHE A 55 -0.50 -6.77 -16.64
N GLU A 56 -1.28 -6.11 -15.77
CA GLU A 56 -2.62 -5.63 -16.10
C GLU A 56 -2.57 -4.47 -17.12
N ALA A 57 -1.52 -3.66 -17.10
CA ALA A 57 -1.32 -2.58 -18.09
C ALA A 57 -0.37 -2.94 -19.24
N ASN A 58 0.13 -4.18 -19.29
CA ASN A 58 1.04 -4.69 -20.31
C ASN A 58 2.21 -3.74 -20.64
N CYS A 59 2.95 -3.31 -19.62
CA CYS A 59 4.04 -2.35 -19.79
C CYS A 59 5.24 -2.64 -18.89
N HIS A 60 6.42 -2.20 -19.35
CA HIS A 60 7.65 -2.19 -18.58
C HIS A 60 7.88 -0.80 -17.98
N ARG A 61 8.06 -0.73 -16.66
CA ARG A 61 8.27 0.51 -15.94
C ARG A 61 9.74 0.89 -16.00
N LYS A 62 10.01 2.14 -16.41
CA LYS A 62 11.38 2.66 -16.53
C LYS A 62 12.02 3.00 -15.19
N THR A 63 11.19 3.34 -14.21
CA THR A 63 11.61 3.84 -12.91
C THR A 63 11.38 2.74 -11.87
N GLY A 64 12.43 2.38 -11.12
CA GLY A 64 12.32 1.49 -9.97
C GLY A 64 11.69 2.20 -8.78
N ILE A 65 10.92 1.47 -7.98
CA ILE A 65 10.38 1.97 -6.71
C ILE A 65 10.82 1.06 -5.57
N ARG A 66 10.90 1.65 -4.38
CA ARG A 66 11.10 0.94 -3.13
C ARG A 66 9.73 0.56 -2.57
N TYR A 67 9.42 -0.73 -2.56
CA TYR A 67 8.21 -1.21 -1.89
C TYR A 67 8.46 -1.26 -0.39
N LEU A 68 7.50 -0.75 0.38
CA LEU A 68 7.54 -0.85 1.83
C LEU A 68 6.77 -2.07 2.29
N HIS A 69 7.16 -2.60 3.45
CA HIS A 69 6.46 -3.70 4.10
C HIS A 69 5.24 -3.16 4.83
N ILE A 70 4.08 -3.11 4.15
CA ILE A 70 2.88 -2.41 4.62
C ILE A 70 2.40 -2.93 5.98
N GLU A 71 2.41 -4.25 6.19
CA GLU A 71 2.09 -4.88 7.48
C GLU A 71 2.94 -4.30 8.64
N ASN A 72 4.27 -4.41 8.55
CA ASN A 72 5.20 -3.82 9.52
C ASN A 72 5.01 -2.30 9.71
N LEU A 73 4.63 -1.55 8.68
CA LEU A 73 4.31 -0.13 8.85
C LEU A 73 3.03 0.10 9.65
N MET A 74 2.00 -0.70 9.38
CA MET A 74 0.73 -0.65 10.10
C MET A 74 0.91 -1.02 11.57
N GLU A 75 1.69 -2.08 11.84
CA GLU A 75 1.98 -2.55 13.20
C GLU A 75 2.90 -1.61 13.98
N SER A 76 4.09 -1.30 13.45
CA SER A 76 5.10 -0.52 14.18
C SER A 76 4.72 0.95 14.38
N PHE A 77 3.95 1.53 13.45
CA PHE A 77 3.64 2.96 13.47
C PHE A 77 2.16 3.27 13.62
N ALA A 78 1.32 2.25 13.86
CA ALA A 78 -0.13 2.38 13.99
C ALA A 78 -0.77 3.12 12.79
N LEU A 79 -0.27 2.85 11.58
CA LEU A 79 -0.81 3.40 10.35
C LEU A 79 -1.98 2.54 9.87
N ASP A 80 -3.03 3.17 9.34
CA ASP A 80 -4.00 2.44 8.52
C ASP A 80 -3.43 2.13 7.14
N TYR A 81 -4.07 1.21 6.42
CA TYR A 81 -3.65 0.80 5.07
C TYR A 81 -3.42 1.99 4.13
N GLU A 82 -4.33 2.96 4.17
CA GLU A 82 -4.24 4.15 3.32
C GLU A 82 -3.01 4.99 3.65
N SER A 83 -2.76 5.25 4.94
CA SER A 83 -1.61 6.03 5.40
C SER A 83 -0.29 5.31 5.12
N ALA A 84 -0.26 3.98 5.23
CA ALA A 84 0.90 3.18 4.85
C ALA A 84 1.20 3.26 3.34
N LEU A 85 0.18 3.16 2.48
CA LEU A 85 0.33 3.36 1.03
C LEU A 85 0.77 4.78 0.67
N GLN A 86 0.21 5.78 1.34
CA GLN A 86 0.58 7.18 1.14
C GLN A 86 2.01 7.47 1.61
N MET A 87 2.47 6.78 2.67
CA MET A 87 3.85 6.82 3.12
C MET A 87 4.78 6.25 2.04
N GLN A 88 4.47 5.07 1.51
CA GLN A 88 5.25 4.49 0.40
C GLN A 88 5.29 5.44 -0.81
N TYR A 89 4.14 6.01 -1.18
CA TYR A 89 4.06 6.93 -2.30
C TYR A 89 4.90 8.21 -2.05
N LEU A 90 4.77 8.82 -0.87
CA LEU A 90 5.53 9.99 -0.48
C LEU A 90 7.04 9.74 -0.42
N PHE A 91 7.43 8.60 0.13
CA PHE A 91 8.81 8.15 0.17
C PHE A 91 9.36 8.03 -1.26
N ASN A 92 8.68 7.31 -2.15
CA ASN A 92 9.15 7.10 -3.52
C ASN A 92 9.26 8.42 -4.31
N VAL A 93 8.27 9.32 -4.16
CA VAL A 93 8.35 10.66 -4.78
C VAL A 93 9.56 11.44 -4.25
N SER A 94 9.79 11.42 -2.93
CA SER A 94 10.93 12.12 -2.31
C SER A 94 12.27 11.51 -2.72
N TYR A 95 12.34 10.18 -2.80
CA TYR A 95 13.50 9.42 -3.25
C TYR A 95 13.87 9.78 -4.69
N GLN A 96 12.91 9.75 -5.62
CA GLN A 96 13.14 10.14 -7.01
C GLN A 96 13.55 11.61 -7.13
N ASN A 97 12.92 12.51 -6.36
CA ASN A 97 13.31 13.92 -6.34
C ASN A 97 14.74 14.12 -5.84
N SER A 98 15.20 13.31 -4.87
CA SER A 98 16.56 13.38 -4.34
C SER A 98 17.60 12.97 -5.39
N ILE A 99 17.32 11.91 -6.17
CA ILE A 99 18.16 11.46 -7.29
C ILE A 99 18.29 12.57 -8.33
N VAL A 100 17.17 13.18 -8.72
CA VAL A 100 17.16 14.28 -9.70
C VAL A 100 17.97 15.49 -9.19
N LYS A 101 17.79 15.89 -7.93
CA LYS A 101 18.54 17.00 -7.32
C LYS A 101 20.04 16.73 -7.23
N LYS A 102 20.44 15.46 -7.15
CA LYS A 102 21.84 15.01 -7.07
C LYS A 102 22.38 14.52 -8.43
N ASN A 103 21.80 14.98 -9.53
CA ASN A 103 22.23 14.66 -10.90
C ASN A 103 22.37 13.15 -11.17
N GLY A 104 21.44 12.33 -10.66
CA GLY A 104 21.42 10.89 -10.86
C GLY A 104 22.09 10.07 -9.75
N THR A 105 22.69 10.71 -8.75
CA THR A 105 23.31 10.00 -7.62
C THR A 105 22.24 9.38 -6.71
N VAL A 106 22.32 8.08 -6.49
CA VAL A 106 21.41 7.33 -5.62
C VAL A 106 21.69 7.67 -4.14
N PRO A 107 20.65 7.92 -3.32
CA PRO A 107 20.82 8.12 -1.88
C PRO A 107 21.56 6.97 -1.22
N ASN A 108 22.47 7.29 -0.29
CA ASN A 108 23.07 6.26 0.57
C ASN A 108 22.07 5.83 1.67
N LEU A 109 22.43 4.79 2.45
CA LEU A 109 21.54 4.22 3.47
C LEU A 109 21.07 5.26 4.52
N LYS A 110 21.95 6.17 4.96
CA LYS A 110 21.61 7.20 5.94
C LYS A 110 20.61 8.21 5.37
N GLU A 111 20.76 8.55 4.10
CA GLU A 111 19.84 9.45 3.40
C GLU A 111 18.50 8.80 3.11
N GLU A 112 18.51 7.52 2.74
CA GLU A 112 17.30 6.72 2.55
C GLU A 112 16.51 6.60 3.86
N GLU A 113 17.19 6.34 4.98
CA GLU A 113 16.60 6.35 6.32
C GLU A 113 16.01 7.73 6.68
N ALA A 114 16.73 8.82 6.40
CA ALA A 114 16.22 10.16 6.63
C ALA A 114 14.94 10.45 5.81
N LEU A 115 14.91 10.07 4.54
CA LEU A 115 13.72 10.19 3.68
C LEU A 115 12.55 9.34 4.19
N PHE A 116 12.83 8.15 4.73
CA PHE A 116 11.83 7.28 5.33
C PHE A 116 11.14 7.94 6.53
N PHE A 117 11.92 8.45 7.49
CA PHE A 117 11.38 9.11 8.67
C PHE A 117 10.71 10.45 8.32
N GLU A 118 11.24 11.21 7.37
CA GLU A 118 10.57 12.42 6.86
C GLU A 118 9.20 12.10 6.27
N ALA A 119 9.09 11.00 5.50
CA ALA A 119 7.81 10.56 4.95
C ALA A 119 6.85 10.13 6.07
N LEU A 120 7.33 9.40 7.08
CA LEU A 120 6.53 8.99 8.24
C LEU A 120 5.96 10.22 8.99
N ASP A 121 6.82 11.18 9.31
CA ASP A 121 6.44 12.38 10.06
C ASP A 121 5.39 13.20 9.32
N LYS A 122 5.59 13.38 8.00
CA LYS A 122 4.62 14.04 7.14
C LYS A 122 3.27 13.30 7.13
N ILE A 123 3.29 11.97 7.10
CA ILE A 123 2.08 11.16 7.12
C ILE A 123 1.36 11.29 8.48
N LYS A 124 2.08 11.23 9.59
CA LYS A 124 1.51 11.47 10.92
C LYS A 124 0.95 12.89 11.07
N ALA A 125 1.58 13.87 10.44
CA ALA A 125 1.09 15.26 10.37
C ALA A 125 -0.08 15.46 9.37
N GLY A 126 -0.62 14.39 8.77
CA GLY A 126 -1.75 14.49 7.82
C GLY A 126 -1.37 14.95 6.40
N GLN A 127 -0.09 15.12 6.09
CA GLN A 127 0.36 15.45 4.74
C GLN A 127 0.33 14.21 3.85
N ARG A 128 -0.17 14.36 2.61
CA ARG A 128 -0.38 13.26 1.66
C ARG A 128 -0.01 13.71 0.25
N VAL A 129 0.59 12.83 -0.56
CA VAL A 129 0.82 13.10 -1.98
C VAL A 129 -0.50 13.04 -2.74
N PHE A 130 -1.26 11.97 -2.53
CA PHE A 130 -2.59 11.84 -3.09
C PHE A 130 -3.59 12.49 -2.12
N LYS A 131 -4.05 13.70 -2.47
CA LYS A 131 -5.13 14.37 -1.74
C LYS A 131 -6.47 13.80 -2.19
N LYS A 132 -7.18 13.14 -1.27
CA LYS A 132 -8.52 12.60 -1.52
C LYS A 132 -9.43 13.67 -2.12
N PRO A 133 -10.14 13.40 -3.22
CA PRO A 133 -11.15 14.32 -3.72
C PRO A 133 -12.33 14.37 -2.72
N THR A 134 -12.87 15.56 -2.47
CA THR A 134 -14.05 15.77 -1.61
C THR A 134 -15.36 15.86 -2.42
N PHE A 135 -15.27 15.79 -3.73
CA PHE A 135 -16.39 15.93 -4.66
C PHE A 135 -17.32 14.73 -4.62
N LYS A 136 -18.64 14.95 -4.76
CA LYS A 136 -19.64 13.88 -4.82
C LYS A 136 -19.38 12.89 -5.97
N ASN A 137 -18.90 13.40 -7.11
CA ASN A 137 -18.57 12.60 -8.29
C ASN A 137 -17.06 12.59 -8.53
N VAL A 138 -16.48 11.39 -8.58
CA VAL A 138 -15.06 11.19 -8.92
C VAL A 138 -14.99 10.40 -10.21
N ASN A 139 -14.24 10.93 -11.18
CA ASN A 139 -13.99 10.26 -12.45
C ASN A 139 -12.59 9.66 -12.41
N LEU A 140 -12.48 8.40 -12.00
CA LEU A 140 -11.25 7.63 -11.97
C LEU A 140 -10.97 7.10 -13.39
N ILE A 141 -9.90 7.55 -14.01
CA ILE A 141 -9.59 7.30 -15.42
C ILE A 141 -8.30 6.51 -15.47
N TRP A 142 -8.38 5.28 -15.97
CA TRP A 142 -7.19 4.47 -16.22
C TRP A 142 -6.56 4.89 -17.55
N VAL A 143 -5.38 5.51 -17.50
CA VAL A 143 -4.81 6.22 -18.63
C VAL A 143 -3.78 5.43 -19.45
N ASP A 144 -3.29 4.29 -18.98
CA ASP A 144 -2.15 3.60 -19.61
C ASP A 144 -2.43 3.23 -21.08
N ASP A 145 -3.51 2.48 -21.30
CA ASP A 145 -3.95 2.07 -22.64
C ASP A 145 -4.24 3.25 -23.56
N LEU A 146 -4.81 4.32 -22.99
CA LEU A 146 -5.18 5.53 -23.72
C LEU A 146 -3.94 6.33 -24.15
N LEU A 147 -2.94 6.44 -23.29
CA LEU A 147 -1.72 7.21 -23.58
C LEU A 147 -0.85 6.56 -24.66
N GLU A 148 -0.85 5.23 -24.73
CA GLU A 148 -0.09 4.50 -25.74
C GLU A 148 -0.84 4.38 -27.06
N ASN A 149 -2.13 4.02 -27.03
CA ASN A 149 -2.85 3.64 -28.25
C ASN A 149 -3.79 4.73 -28.78
N ASN A 150 -4.31 5.62 -27.94
CA ASN A 150 -5.35 6.55 -28.35
C ASN A 150 -5.36 7.86 -27.52
N SER A 151 -4.27 8.62 -27.56
CA SER A 151 -4.13 9.82 -26.73
C SER A 151 -5.11 10.94 -27.12
N SER A 152 -5.56 10.96 -28.37
CA SER A 152 -6.59 11.90 -28.85
C SER A 152 -7.94 11.64 -28.18
N LEU A 153 -8.31 10.37 -27.96
CA LEU A 153 -9.50 10.00 -27.24
C LEU A 153 -9.46 10.45 -25.77
N LEU A 154 -8.33 10.26 -25.08
CA LEU A 154 -8.15 10.80 -23.73
C LEU A 154 -8.27 12.32 -23.71
N ARG A 155 -7.66 13.02 -24.67
CA ARG A 155 -7.77 14.48 -24.80
C ARG A 155 -9.24 14.91 -24.96
N LYS A 156 -9.97 14.27 -25.88
CA LYS A 156 -11.39 14.54 -26.12
C LYS A 156 -12.23 14.26 -24.87
N PHE A 157 -11.98 13.14 -24.19
CA PHE A 157 -12.67 12.79 -22.96
C PHE A 157 -12.44 13.84 -21.86
N MET A 158 -11.19 14.26 -21.65
CA MET A 158 -10.86 15.28 -20.64
C MET A 158 -11.54 16.64 -20.90
N MET A 159 -11.92 16.94 -22.14
CA MET A 159 -12.66 18.13 -22.55
C MET A 159 -14.18 17.92 -22.60
N SER A 160 -14.68 16.73 -22.26
CA SER A 160 -16.10 16.40 -22.33
C SER A 160 -16.85 16.83 -21.07
N GLU A 161 -18.15 17.12 -21.22
CA GLU A 161 -19.08 17.32 -20.11
C GLU A 161 -19.04 16.20 -19.07
N GLU A 162 -18.86 14.94 -19.52
CA GLU A 162 -18.79 13.80 -18.63
C GLU A 162 -17.57 13.86 -17.70
N ALA A 163 -16.40 14.26 -18.23
CA ALA A 163 -15.22 14.48 -17.42
C ALA A 163 -15.38 15.68 -16.46
N MET A 164 -16.06 16.75 -16.89
CA MET A 164 -16.26 17.97 -16.08
C MET A 164 -17.30 17.81 -14.95
N ARG A 165 -18.30 16.93 -15.10
CA ARG A 165 -19.33 16.63 -14.08
C ARG A 165 -18.79 15.95 -12.81
N GLY A 166 -17.52 15.56 -12.82
CA GLY A 166 -16.81 15.01 -11.67
C GLY A 166 -15.37 15.49 -11.66
N ARG A 167 -14.64 15.20 -10.57
CA ARG A 167 -13.21 15.54 -10.54
C ARG A 167 -12.40 14.44 -11.24
N PRO A 168 -11.59 14.75 -12.27
CA PRO A 168 -10.73 13.75 -12.89
C PRO A 168 -9.63 13.29 -11.93
N LEU A 169 -9.47 11.98 -11.86
CA LEU A 169 -8.39 11.30 -11.16
C LEU A 169 -7.73 10.38 -12.19
N LEU A 170 -6.50 10.69 -12.58
CA LEU A 170 -5.74 9.95 -13.56
C LEU A 170 -4.95 8.85 -12.86
N LEU A 171 -5.21 7.60 -13.23
CA LEU A 171 -4.56 6.43 -12.68
C LEU A 171 -3.66 5.77 -13.72
N SER A 172 -2.42 5.51 -13.34
CA SER A 172 -1.44 4.80 -14.16
C SER A 172 -0.73 3.71 -13.36
N MET A 173 -0.61 2.53 -13.97
CA MET A 173 0.19 1.42 -13.50
C MET A 173 1.54 1.32 -14.22
N CYS A 174 1.76 2.13 -15.26
CA CYS A 174 2.98 2.14 -16.06
C CYS A 174 3.93 3.29 -15.73
N TYR A 175 3.39 4.40 -15.27
CA TYR A 175 4.11 5.66 -15.14
C TYR A 175 4.21 6.10 -13.69
N SER A 176 5.41 6.55 -13.30
CA SER A 176 5.60 7.29 -12.06
C SER A 176 4.83 8.61 -12.18
N ARG A 177 4.62 9.31 -11.06
CA ARG A 177 3.92 10.59 -11.07
C ARG A 177 4.59 11.60 -12.01
N SER A 178 5.92 11.70 -11.95
CA SER A 178 6.71 12.62 -12.78
C SER A 178 6.63 12.22 -14.26
N ASP A 179 6.76 10.93 -14.57
CA ASP A 179 6.68 10.42 -15.94
C ASP A 179 5.29 10.61 -16.54
N LEU A 180 4.23 10.39 -15.76
CA LEU A 180 2.85 10.56 -16.20
C LEU A 180 2.59 12.02 -16.55
N ILE A 181 2.99 12.96 -15.69
CA ILE A 181 2.84 14.40 -15.95
C ILE A 181 3.62 14.79 -17.22
N LYS A 182 4.86 14.30 -17.38
CA LYS A 182 5.67 14.55 -18.58
C LYS A 182 4.98 14.02 -19.84
N LYS A 183 4.48 12.80 -19.80
CA LYS A 183 3.77 12.17 -20.93
C LYS A 183 2.49 12.92 -21.29
N LEU A 184 1.70 13.35 -20.31
CA LEU A 184 0.48 14.14 -20.55
C LEU A 184 0.78 15.49 -21.20
N LYS A 185 1.82 16.19 -20.74
CA LYS A 185 2.31 17.44 -21.35
C LYS A 185 2.76 17.22 -22.79
N GLN A 186 3.58 16.20 -23.04
CA GLN A 186 4.04 15.85 -24.40
C GLN A 186 2.90 15.55 -25.36
N ARG A 187 1.78 15.03 -24.86
CA ARG A 187 0.57 14.72 -25.63
C ARG A 187 -0.45 15.87 -25.65
N ASN A 188 -0.13 17.06 -25.14
CA ASN A 188 -1.04 18.21 -25.06
C ASN A 188 -2.41 17.83 -24.45
N ILE A 189 -2.40 17.04 -23.37
CA ILE A 189 -3.60 16.69 -22.63
C ILE A 189 -3.70 17.62 -21.44
N SER A 190 -4.79 18.37 -21.32
CA SER A 190 -5.05 19.18 -20.13
C SER A 190 -5.39 18.27 -18.96
N PHE A 191 -4.72 18.51 -17.83
CA PHE A 191 -4.94 17.78 -16.58
C PHE A 191 -5.07 18.76 -15.40
N GLU A 192 -5.38 20.02 -15.67
CA GLU A 192 -5.55 21.01 -14.62
C GLU A 192 -6.61 20.58 -13.62
N GLY A 193 -6.28 20.74 -12.34
CA GLY A 193 -7.10 20.26 -11.25
C GLY A 193 -7.11 18.73 -11.05
N SER A 194 -6.62 17.92 -11.98
CA SER A 194 -6.64 16.46 -11.84
C SER A 194 -5.80 16.00 -10.65
N ARG A 195 -6.20 14.86 -10.08
CA ARG A 195 -5.38 14.12 -9.10
C ARG A 195 -4.75 12.91 -9.77
N PHE A 196 -3.65 12.41 -9.21
CA PHE A 196 -2.86 11.35 -9.82
C PHE A 196 -2.64 10.21 -8.83
N ILE A 197 -2.89 8.99 -9.31
CA ILE A 197 -2.47 7.74 -8.70
C ILE A 197 -1.49 7.10 -9.69
N SER A 198 -0.21 7.06 -9.33
CA SER A 198 0.83 6.39 -10.11
C SER A 198 1.12 5.01 -9.51
N PHE A 199 1.92 4.21 -10.22
CA PHE A 199 2.25 2.85 -9.77
C PHE A 199 3.03 2.83 -8.44
N GLU A 200 3.65 3.94 -8.05
CA GLU A 200 4.34 4.15 -6.76
C GLU A 200 3.44 3.89 -5.54
N MET A 201 2.12 3.96 -5.74
CA MET A 201 1.12 3.78 -4.70
C MET A 201 0.60 2.33 -4.60
N PHE A 202 0.93 1.46 -5.55
CA PHE A 202 0.51 0.06 -5.50
C PHE A 202 1.41 -0.72 -4.54
N SER A 203 0.85 -1.74 -3.88
CA SER A 203 1.63 -2.59 -2.97
C SER A 203 1.31 -4.07 -3.18
N TYR A 204 2.17 -4.95 -2.67
CA TYR A 204 1.90 -6.39 -2.61
C TYR A 204 1.05 -6.78 -1.40
N PHE A 205 0.39 -5.82 -0.74
CA PHE A 205 -0.33 -6.06 0.51
C PHE A 205 -1.80 -5.72 0.38
N THR A 206 -2.66 -6.54 0.98
CA THR A 206 -4.10 -6.29 1.11
C THR A 206 -4.35 -5.17 2.13
N SER A 207 -5.61 -4.72 2.23
CA SER A 207 -6.04 -3.75 3.25
C SER A 207 -5.87 -4.24 4.69
N ASN A 208 -5.78 -5.56 4.90
CA ASN A 208 -5.54 -6.16 6.20
C ASN A 208 -4.05 -6.34 6.53
N GLY A 209 -3.15 -6.00 5.59
CA GLY A 209 -1.72 -6.24 5.74
C GLY A 209 -1.24 -7.60 5.23
N ASP A 210 -2.09 -8.42 4.62
CA ASP A 210 -1.67 -9.72 4.08
C ASP A 210 -0.86 -9.56 2.80
N ARG A 211 0.26 -10.26 2.68
CA ARG A 211 1.09 -10.23 1.46
C ARG A 211 0.53 -11.14 0.37
N GLY A 212 0.32 -10.58 -0.82
CA GLY A 212 -0.07 -11.28 -2.03
C GLY A 212 1.04 -11.42 -3.08
N ALA A 213 0.76 -12.20 -4.13
CA ALA A 213 1.69 -12.44 -5.24
C ALA A 213 1.65 -11.34 -6.32
N ARG A 214 0.66 -10.45 -6.29
CA ARG A 214 0.46 -9.39 -7.27
C ARG A 214 0.32 -8.06 -6.54
N GLU A 215 0.74 -7.00 -7.22
CA GLU A 215 0.46 -5.65 -6.78
C GLU A 215 -1.03 -5.38 -6.84
N ILE A 216 -1.56 -4.77 -5.79
CA ILE A 216 -2.96 -4.41 -5.62
C ILE A 216 -3.01 -2.96 -5.13
N LEU A 217 -4.09 -2.27 -5.49
CA LEU A 217 -4.47 -1.00 -4.89
C LEU A 217 -5.96 -1.08 -4.52
N ASP A 218 -6.26 -1.15 -3.23
CA ASP A 218 -7.64 -1.11 -2.74
C ASP A 218 -8.07 0.33 -2.45
N LEU A 219 -8.89 0.88 -3.33
CA LEU A 219 -9.42 2.23 -3.23
C LEU A 219 -10.68 2.34 -2.37
N SER A 220 -11.17 1.25 -1.78
CA SER A 220 -12.35 1.26 -0.90
C SER A 220 -12.17 2.19 0.30
N TYR A 221 -10.94 2.36 0.77
CA TYR A 221 -10.58 3.21 1.92
C TYR A 221 -10.21 4.65 1.51
N PHE A 222 -10.12 4.93 0.20
CA PHE A 222 -9.68 6.22 -0.32
C PHE A 222 -10.83 7.19 -0.61
N PHE A 223 -12.05 6.67 -0.74
CA PHE A 223 -13.25 7.46 -1.04
C PHE A 223 -14.27 7.34 0.09
N ARG A 224 -15.07 8.38 0.30
CA ARG A 224 -16.17 8.39 1.27
C ARG A 224 -17.34 7.58 0.71
N ALA A 225 -18.11 6.94 1.59
CA ALA A 225 -19.22 6.04 1.22
C ALA A 225 -20.28 6.67 0.31
N HIS A 226 -20.51 7.98 0.38
CA HIS A 226 -21.50 8.69 -0.44
C HIS A 226 -20.98 9.17 -1.80
N GLN A 227 -19.67 9.01 -2.08
CA GLN A 227 -19.09 9.44 -3.36
C GLN A 227 -19.41 8.42 -4.45
N MET A 228 -19.85 8.91 -5.60
CA MET A 228 -20.02 8.12 -6.81
C MET A 228 -18.69 8.11 -7.59
N VAL A 229 -18.02 6.98 -7.60
CA VAL A 229 -16.75 6.79 -8.31
C VAL A 229 -17.02 6.09 -9.64
N ASN A 230 -16.88 6.83 -10.73
CA ASN A 230 -16.95 6.28 -12.09
C ASN A 230 -15.56 5.84 -12.51
N PHE A 231 -15.38 4.56 -12.84
CA PHE A 231 -14.12 4.01 -13.33
C PHE A 231 -14.16 3.92 -14.86
N TYR A 232 -13.36 4.75 -15.51
CA TYR A 232 -13.23 4.81 -16.96
C TYR A 232 -12.04 3.98 -17.45
N TYR A 233 -12.31 3.13 -18.44
CA TYR A 233 -11.32 2.23 -19.04
C TYR A 233 -11.57 2.10 -20.55
N LEU A 234 -10.54 1.67 -21.29
CA LEU A 234 -10.64 1.48 -22.74
C LEU A 234 -11.05 0.04 -23.10
N LYS A 235 -10.23 -0.95 -22.72
CA LYS A 235 -10.40 -2.35 -23.15
C LYS A 235 -11.01 -3.23 -22.05
N ASN A 236 -10.16 -3.72 -21.17
CA ASN A 236 -10.50 -4.63 -20.08
C ASN A 236 -10.49 -3.87 -18.75
N LYS A 237 -11.16 -4.42 -17.73
CA LYS A 237 -11.09 -3.88 -16.38
C LYS A 237 -9.85 -4.44 -15.68
N PRO A 238 -9.06 -3.61 -14.98
CA PRO A 238 -7.90 -4.09 -14.25
C PRO A 238 -8.36 -4.87 -13.02
N ARG A 239 -7.79 -6.05 -12.80
CA ARG A 239 -8.15 -6.92 -11.66
C ARG A 239 -7.48 -6.54 -10.35
N ASN A 240 -6.42 -5.76 -10.42
CA ASN A 240 -5.61 -5.36 -9.28
C ASN A 240 -6.01 -4.01 -8.67
N ILE A 241 -7.09 -3.39 -9.15
CA ILE A 241 -7.64 -2.17 -8.56
C ILE A 241 -8.98 -2.52 -7.96
N LEU A 242 -9.04 -2.50 -6.63
CA LEU A 242 -10.23 -2.88 -5.87
C LEU A 242 -10.97 -1.61 -5.42
N GLY A 243 -12.28 -1.72 -5.30
CA GLY A 243 -13.14 -0.61 -4.91
C GLY A 243 -14.55 -0.74 -5.46
N ASN A 244 -15.46 0.04 -4.86
CA ASN A 244 -16.84 0.14 -5.33
C ASN A 244 -16.94 1.16 -6.47
N PHE A 245 -16.92 0.68 -7.71
CA PHE A 245 -16.89 1.52 -8.90
C PHE A 245 -18.07 1.32 -9.83
N ARG A 246 -18.52 2.42 -10.45
CA ARG A 246 -19.36 2.40 -11.65
C ARG A 246 -18.49 2.37 -12.89
N TYR A 247 -18.30 1.17 -13.44
CA TYR A 247 -17.46 0.96 -14.61
C TYR A 247 -18.07 1.54 -15.89
N LYS A 248 -17.30 2.34 -16.62
CA LYS A 248 -17.68 2.95 -17.89
C LYS A 248 -16.59 2.77 -18.93
N LYS A 249 -16.95 2.38 -20.14
CA LYS A 249 -16.00 2.35 -21.26
C LYS A 249 -15.91 3.73 -21.89
N ILE A 250 -14.70 4.21 -22.14
CA ILE A 250 -14.49 5.41 -22.96
C ILE A 250 -14.71 5.02 -24.42
N LYS A 251 -15.53 5.80 -25.13
CA LYS A 251 -15.88 5.62 -26.54
C LYS A 251 -15.37 6.78 -27.38
#